data_AF-G9MXD6-F1
#
_entry.id   AF-G9MXD6-F1
#
_cell.length_a   1.000
_cell.length_b   1.000
_cell.length_c   1.000
_cell.angle_alpha   90.00
_cell.angle_beta   90.00
_cell.angle_gamma   90.00
#
_symmetry.space_group_name_H-M   'P 1'
#
loop_
_entity.id
_entity.type
_entity.pdbx_description
1 polymer ?
#
loop_
_entity_poly.entity_id
_entity_poly.type
_entity_poly.pdbx_seq_one_letter_code
_entity_poly.pdbx_strand_id
1 'polypeptide(L)'
;ETLDESLARFFSCAGACTTRNQCDAFAKKVFGGPIIPIASQGLFSYSVSAADGTVLMIPGESYFSISLSLLEENLDHQLATVRSLARFFAQSWGSGRSSKLSMDPTVLQDCHSSFNHLIKSLPEKFHKIVNHVQLHIPELFYGKYPLVITHGDLNEMNILIDPETGEITGIVDWAEAGMLPFGFALYALDHLLG
;
A
#
# COMPACT_ATOMS: atom_id res chain seq x y z
N GLU A 1 7.90 5.74 -19.27
CA GLU A 1 7.68 6.34 -17.95
C GLU A 1 8.16 5.33 -16.90
N THR A 2 9.06 5.72 -16.01
CA THR A 2 9.61 4.85 -14.95
C THR A 2 8.61 4.66 -13.80
N LEU A 3 8.92 3.76 -12.85
CA LEU A 3 8.12 3.61 -11.62
C LEU A 3 8.10 4.92 -10.81
N ASP A 4 9.26 5.57 -10.67
CA ASP A 4 9.38 6.85 -9.94
C ASP A 4 8.54 7.97 -10.55
N GLU A 5 8.54 8.08 -11.89
CA GLU A 5 7.69 9.04 -12.60
C GLU A 5 6.20 8.75 -12.39
N SER A 6 5.84 7.47 -12.35
CA SER A 6 4.46 7.01 -12.13
C SER A 6 4.00 7.28 -10.70
N LEU A 7 4.86 7.08 -9.71
CA LEU A 7 4.63 7.44 -8.30
C LEU A 7 4.49 8.96 -8.14
N ALA A 8 5.39 9.74 -8.73
CA ALA A 8 5.34 11.21 -8.68
C ALA A 8 4.03 11.75 -9.28
N ARG A 9 3.60 11.20 -10.42
CA ARG A 9 2.33 11.54 -11.06
C ARG A 9 1.14 11.18 -10.18
N PHE A 10 1.13 9.98 -9.59
CA PHE A 10 0.06 9.54 -8.69
C PHE A 10 -0.13 10.52 -7.51
N PHE A 11 0.95 10.86 -6.80
CA PHE A 11 0.87 11.79 -5.67
C PHE A 11 0.51 13.21 -6.09
N SER A 12 1.04 13.69 -7.23
CA SER A 12 0.68 15.00 -7.78
C SER A 12 -0.81 15.09 -8.10
N CYS A 13 -1.42 14.03 -8.65
CA CYS A 13 -2.87 14.00 -8.94
C CYS A 13 -3.72 13.95 -7.67
N ALA A 14 -3.22 13.34 -6.60
CA ALA A 14 -3.89 13.27 -5.30
C ALA A 14 -3.79 14.59 -4.49
N GLY A 15 -3.07 15.60 -4.99
CA GLY A 15 -2.79 16.83 -4.26
C GLY A 15 -1.74 16.66 -3.14
N ALA A 16 -1.15 15.45 -3.02
CA ALA A 16 -0.04 15.18 -2.14
C ALA A 16 1.26 15.64 -2.83
N CYS A 17 1.75 16.82 -2.45
CA CYS A 17 2.87 17.48 -3.14
C CYS A 17 4.20 17.43 -2.39
N THR A 18 4.29 16.64 -1.31
CA THR A 18 5.50 16.59 -0.47
C THR A 18 6.50 15.59 -1.02
N THR A 19 7.64 16.08 -1.48
CA THR A 19 8.78 15.31 -1.96
C THR A 19 9.66 14.83 -0.80
N ARG A 20 10.43 13.76 -1.00
CA ARG A 20 11.44 13.29 -0.03
C ARG A 20 12.37 14.44 0.41
N ASN A 21 12.80 15.28 -0.54
CA ASN A 21 13.65 16.44 -0.23
C ASN A 21 12.97 17.44 0.72
N GLN A 22 11.66 17.64 0.61
CA GLN A 22 10.90 18.49 1.54
C GLN A 22 10.79 17.84 2.92
N CYS A 23 10.60 16.51 2.99
CA CYS A 23 10.64 15.77 4.26
C CYS A 23 12.02 15.86 4.92
N ASP A 24 13.11 15.65 4.16
CA ASP A 24 14.48 15.73 4.67
C ASP A 24 14.82 17.14 5.14
N ALA A 25 14.39 18.17 4.40
CA ALA A 25 14.57 19.56 4.79
C ALA A 25 13.80 19.90 6.09
N PHE A 26 12.58 19.38 6.24
CA PHE A 26 11.82 19.50 7.48
C PHE A 26 12.53 18.82 8.65
N ALA A 27 12.92 17.54 8.50
CA ALA A 27 13.64 16.80 9.53
C ALA A 27 14.94 17.51 9.93
N LYS A 28 15.72 18.00 8.96
CA LYS A 28 16.96 18.76 9.21
C LYS A 28 16.68 20.08 9.94
N LYS A 29 15.59 20.76 9.62
CA LYS A 29 15.19 22.00 10.31
C LYS A 29 14.78 21.74 11.75
N VAL A 30 14.14 20.61 12.04
CA VAL A 30 13.62 20.28 13.37
C VAL A 30 14.71 19.70 14.28
N PHE A 31 15.56 18.79 13.78
CA PHE A 31 16.56 18.06 14.59
C PHE A 31 17.99 18.52 14.42
N GLY A 32 18.30 19.24 13.33
CA GLY A 32 19.68 19.49 12.92
C GLY A 32 20.41 18.21 12.49
N GLY A 33 21.69 18.35 12.14
CA GLY A 33 22.53 17.22 11.75
C GLY A 33 22.27 16.67 10.33
N PRO A 34 23.01 15.60 9.94
CA PRO A 34 22.81 14.90 8.67
C PRO A 34 21.57 13.99 8.71
N ILE A 35 20.83 13.92 7.61
CA ILE A 35 19.74 12.95 7.42
C ILE A 35 20.32 11.71 6.74
N ILE A 36 20.24 10.57 7.43
CA ILE A 36 20.77 9.29 6.96
C ILE A 36 19.62 8.28 6.93
N PRO A 37 19.21 7.79 5.74
CA PRO A 37 18.28 6.67 5.64
C PRO A 37 18.90 5.43 6.28
N ILE A 38 18.16 4.78 7.18
CA ILE A 38 18.54 3.49 7.76
C ILE A 38 17.74 2.37 7.10
N ALA A 39 18.39 1.23 6.87
CA ALA A 39 17.75 0.05 6.28
C ALA A 39 16.91 -0.76 7.29
N SER A 40 16.72 -0.25 8.50
CA SER A 40 15.87 -0.86 9.52
C SER A 40 14.48 -0.26 9.47
N GLN A 41 13.46 -1.10 9.30
CA GLN A 41 12.07 -0.72 9.49
C GLN A 41 11.85 -0.38 10.97
N GLY A 42 11.21 0.76 11.25
CA GLY A 42 10.73 1.06 12.60
C GLY A 42 9.58 0.14 12.97
N LEU A 43 9.17 0.12 14.25
CA LEU A 43 7.93 -0.56 14.68
C LEU A 43 6.69 0.02 13.98
N PHE A 44 6.83 1.25 13.47
CA PHE A 44 5.83 1.99 12.72
C PHE A 44 6.49 2.63 11.49
N SER A 45 5.73 2.74 10.40
CA SER A 45 6.22 2.87 9.02
C SER A 45 7.08 4.09 8.69
N TYR A 46 7.21 5.08 9.59
CA TYR A 46 8.23 6.13 9.52
C TYR A 46 8.62 6.61 10.91
N SER A 47 9.79 6.18 11.37
CA SER A 47 10.43 6.63 12.60
C SER A 47 11.68 7.45 12.26
N VAL A 48 11.70 8.75 12.56
CA VAL A 48 12.94 9.54 12.50
C VAL A 48 13.61 9.46 13.85
N SER A 49 14.75 8.79 13.92
CA SER A 49 15.57 8.74 15.14
C SER A 49 16.67 9.80 15.06
N ALA A 50 16.68 10.73 16.02
CA ALA A 50 17.78 11.65 16.24
C ALA A 50 18.91 10.95 17.01
N ALA A 51 20.14 11.47 16.88
CA ALA A 51 21.32 10.90 17.51
C ALA A 51 21.27 10.92 19.06
N ASP A 52 20.41 11.75 19.64
CA ASP A 52 20.15 11.81 21.09
C ASP A 52 19.11 10.79 21.57
N GLY A 53 18.60 9.94 20.66
CA GLY A 53 17.60 8.92 20.95
C GLY A 53 16.15 9.39 20.80
N THR A 54 15.90 10.65 20.40
CA THR A 54 14.54 11.14 20.11
C THR A 54 13.98 10.43 18.90
N VAL A 55 12.79 9.83 19.00
CA VAL A 55 12.08 9.23 17.86
C VAL A 55 10.86 10.08 17.53
N LEU A 56 10.78 10.61 16.30
CA LEU A 56 9.53 11.12 15.77
C LEU A 56 8.76 10.04 15.06
N MET A 57 7.49 10.02 15.41
CA MET A 57 6.42 9.36 14.69
C MET A 57 5.81 10.36 13.71
N ILE A 58 5.56 9.95 12.46
CA ILE A 58 4.68 10.71 11.58
C ILE A 58 3.29 10.77 12.23
N PRO A 59 2.64 11.95 12.31
CA PRO A 59 1.30 12.07 12.87
C PRO A 59 0.30 11.14 12.17
N GLY A 60 -0.53 10.46 12.95
CA GLY A 60 -1.51 9.50 12.49
C GLY A 60 -1.40 8.21 13.28
N GLU A 61 -2.54 7.64 13.67
CA GLU A 61 -2.60 6.33 14.31
C GLU A 61 -2.72 5.26 13.23
N SER A 62 -1.93 4.19 13.31
CA SER A 62 -2.12 3.09 12.35
C SER A 62 -3.48 2.42 12.58
N TYR A 63 -4.11 1.95 11.51
CA TYR A 63 -5.38 1.24 11.61
C TYR A 63 -5.27 0.04 12.56
N PHE A 64 -4.12 -0.64 12.58
CA PHE A 64 -3.82 -1.70 13.55
C PHE A 64 -3.96 -1.22 15.01
N SER A 65 -3.39 -0.05 15.33
CA SER A 65 -3.43 0.52 16.69
C SER A 65 -4.86 0.92 17.08
N ILE A 66 -5.61 1.49 16.14
CA ILE A 66 -7.02 1.82 16.33
C ILE A 66 -7.86 0.55 16.54
N SER A 67 -7.70 -0.45 15.68
CA SER A 67 -8.41 -1.73 15.76
C SER A 67 -8.17 -2.45 17.10
N LEU A 68 -6.94 -2.40 17.63
CA LEU A 68 -6.63 -2.94 18.96
C LEU A 68 -7.18 -2.12 20.13
N SER A 69 -7.26 -0.79 19.99
CA SER A 69 -7.66 0.12 21.07
C SER A 69 -9.18 0.32 21.18
N LEU A 70 -9.91 0.18 20.08
CA LEU A 70 -11.36 0.24 20.04
C LEU A 70 -11.96 -1.11 20.50
N LEU A 71 -12.12 -1.25 21.82
CA LEU A 71 -12.84 -2.37 22.43
C LEU A 71 -14.35 -2.38 22.10
N GLU A 72 -14.87 -1.33 21.47
CA GLU A 72 -16.24 -1.24 20.95
C GLU A 72 -16.19 -0.91 19.45
N GLU A 73 -16.85 -1.73 18.62
CA GLU A 73 -16.99 -1.50 17.18
C GLU A 73 -17.64 -0.14 16.92
N ASN A 74 -16.86 0.81 16.39
CA ASN A 74 -17.37 2.07 15.90
C ASN A 74 -17.61 1.97 14.40
N LEU A 75 -18.81 1.53 14.03
CA LEU A 75 -19.21 1.31 12.63
C LEU A 75 -19.04 2.57 11.78
N ASP A 76 -19.31 3.76 12.32
CA ASP A 76 -19.15 5.01 11.59
C ASP A 76 -17.68 5.27 11.21
N HIS A 77 -16.74 4.96 12.11
CA HIS A 77 -15.31 5.07 11.83
C HIS A 77 -14.87 4.05 10.79
N GLN A 78 -15.29 2.79 10.93
CA GLN A 78 -14.97 1.75 9.94
C GLN A 78 -15.52 2.12 8.55
N LEU A 79 -16.74 2.64 8.48
CA LEU A 79 -17.34 3.12 7.23
C LEU A 79 -16.59 4.32 6.64
N ALA A 80 -16.13 5.25 7.48
CA ALA A 80 -15.26 6.35 7.05
C ALA A 80 -13.95 5.81 6.46
N THR A 81 -13.29 4.88 7.15
CA THR A 81 -12.04 4.25 6.67
C THR A 81 -12.25 3.55 5.33
N VAL A 82 -13.29 2.73 5.20
CA VAL A 82 -13.62 2.03 3.94
C VAL A 82 -13.91 3.03 2.82
N ARG A 83 -14.59 4.15 3.11
CA ARG A 83 -14.85 5.21 2.13
C ARG A 83 -13.56 5.90 1.70
N SER A 84 -12.64 6.20 2.62
CA SER A 84 -11.33 6.76 2.28
C SER A 84 -10.51 5.77 1.44
N LEU A 85 -10.53 4.47 1.76
CA LEU A 85 -9.83 3.44 1.01
C LEU A 85 -10.40 3.29 -0.41
N ALA A 86 -11.73 3.31 -0.55
CA ALA A 86 -12.38 3.31 -1.86
C ALA A 86 -11.98 4.54 -2.70
N ARG A 87 -11.86 5.71 -2.06
CA ARG A 87 -11.37 6.94 -2.72
C ARG A 87 -9.93 6.77 -3.19
N PHE A 88 -9.06 6.17 -2.39
CA PHE A 88 -7.69 5.84 -2.76
C PHE A 88 -7.63 4.90 -3.97
N PHE A 89 -8.40 3.81 -3.97
CA PHE A 89 -8.46 2.90 -5.14
C PHE A 89 -9.03 3.58 -6.39
N ALA A 90 -10.03 4.44 -6.24
CA ALA A 90 -10.57 5.22 -7.36
C ALA A 90 -9.53 6.18 -7.95
N GLN A 91 -8.69 6.81 -7.12
CA GLN A 91 -7.58 7.64 -7.58
C GLN A 91 -6.52 6.81 -8.34
N SER A 92 -6.19 5.62 -7.84
CA SER A 92 -5.27 4.70 -8.51
C SER A 92 -5.80 4.27 -9.88
N TRP A 93 -7.09 3.92 -9.96
CA TRP A 93 -7.78 3.63 -11.22
C TRP A 93 -7.74 4.82 -12.19
N GLY A 94 -8.11 6.01 -11.74
CA GLY A 94 -8.13 7.23 -12.56
C GLY A 94 -6.75 7.65 -13.08
N SER A 95 -5.69 7.29 -12.36
CA SER A 95 -4.30 7.49 -12.75
C SER A 95 -3.72 6.37 -13.61
N GLY A 96 -4.50 5.30 -13.81
CA GLY A 96 -4.12 4.08 -14.51
C GLY A 96 -3.92 4.25 -16.01
N ARG A 97 -3.13 3.34 -16.58
CA ARG A 97 -2.87 3.27 -18.04
C ARG A 97 -3.59 2.09 -18.66
N SER A 98 -3.88 2.20 -19.96
CA SER A 98 -4.41 1.08 -20.74
C SER A 98 -3.43 -0.10 -20.73
N SER A 99 -3.93 -1.30 -20.37
CA SER A 99 -3.15 -2.54 -20.29
C SER A 99 -2.51 -2.97 -21.61
N LYS A 100 -3.00 -2.46 -22.75
CA LYS A 100 -2.58 -2.86 -24.10
C LYS A 100 -1.15 -2.48 -24.51
N LEU A 101 -0.44 -1.64 -23.75
CA LEU A 101 0.77 -0.97 -24.24
C LEU A 101 2.06 -1.27 -23.47
N SER A 102 2.03 -1.84 -22.27
CA SER A 102 3.25 -1.91 -21.45
C SER A 102 3.10 -2.80 -20.22
N MET A 103 2.84 -4.10 -20.41
CA MET A 103 2.86 -5.01 -19.28
C MET A 103 4.14 -5.83 -19.29
N ASP A 104 4.85 -5.81 -18.18
CA ASP A 104 6.04 -6.62 -17.99
C ASP A 104 5.61 -8.10 -17.88
N PRO A 105 5.99 -8.97 -18.83
CA PRO A 105 5.62 -10.38 -18.78
C PRO A 105 6.19 -11.11 -17.55
N THR A 106 7.20 -10.54 -16.88
CA THR A 106 7.79 -11.14 -15.67
C THR A 106 6.78 -11.22 -14.53
N VAL A 107 5.91 -10.22 -14.36
CA VAL A 107 4.92 -10.20 -13.26
C VAL A 107 3.94 -11.37 -13.36
N LEU A 108 3.44 -11.68 -14.56
CA LEU A 108 2.54 -12.82 -14.77
C LEU A 108 3.28 -14.14 -14.51
N GLN A 109 4.55 -14.22 -14.94
CA GLN A 109 5.40 -15.38 -14.72
C GLN A 109 5.70 -15.60 -13.22
N ASP A 110 5.90 -14.52 -12.46
CA ASP A 110 6.13 -14.56 -11.01
C ASP A 110 4.87 -15.02 -10.27
N CYS A 111 3.69 -14.57 -10.71
CA CYS A 111 2.41 -15.07 -10.20
C CYS A 111 2.29 -16.59 -10.43
N HIS A 112 2.54 -17.06 -11.65
CA HIS A 112 2.51 -18.50 -11.96
C HIS A 112 3.51 -19.30 -11.14
N SER A 113 4.73 -18.78 -10.96
CA SER A 113 5.77 -19.43 -10.16
C SER A 113 5.36 -19.53 -8.69
N SER A 114 4.74 -18.47 -8.15
CA SER A 114 4.22 -18.44 -6.78
C SER A 114 3.09 -19.45 -6.57
N PHE A 115 2.10 -19.51 -7.46
CA PHE A 115 1.02 -20.50 -7.36
C PHE A 115 1.51 -21.94 -7.54
N ASN A 116 2.44 -22.18 -8.47
CA ASN A 116 3.09 -23.48 -8.62
C ASN A 116 3.84 -23.90 -7.34
N HIS A 117 4.45 -22.95 -6.62
CA HIS A 117 5.05 -23.21 -5.33
C HIS A 117 3.99 -23.53 -4.26
N LEU A 118 2.89 -22.76 -4.21
CA LEU A 118 1.79 -23.00 -3.27
C LEU A 118 1.17 -24.40 -3.45
N ILE A 119 0.97 -24.88 -4.68
CA ILE A 119 0.47 -26.24 -4.94
C ILE A 119 1.41 -27.29 -4.35
N LYS A 120 2.72 -27.09 -4.46
CA LYS A 120 3.72 -28.05 -3.94
C LYS A 120 3.83 -28.02 -2.42
N SER A 121 3.59 -26.87 -1.80
CA SER A 121 3.84 -26.64 -0.37
C SER A 121 2.58 -26.77 0.50
N LEU A 122 1.38 -26.54 -0.06
CA LEU A 122 0.13 -26.57 0.70
C LEU A 122 -0.53 -27.95 0.72
N PRO A 123 -1.30 -28.28 1.78
CA PRO A 123 -2.15 -29.46 1.83
C PRO A 123 -3.13 -29.57 0.66
N GLU A 124 -3.45 -30.79 0.25
CA GLU A 124 -4.29 -31.11 -0.93
C GLU A 124 -5.66 -30.41 -0.91
N LYS A 125 -6.23 -30.18 0.28
CA LYS A 125 -7.51 -29.45 0.43
C LYS A 125 -7.50 -28.05 -0.18
N PHE A 126 -6.33 -27.41 -0.31
CA PHE A 126 -6.17 -26.08 -0.92
C PHE A 126 -5.85 -26.13 -2.42
N HIS A 127 -5.52 -27.29 -3.00
CA HIS A 127 -5.13 -27.38 -4.41
C HIS A 127 -6.25 -26.96 -5.36
N LYS A 128 -7.51 -27.24 -5.00
CA LYS A 128 -8.67 -26.81 -5.80
C LYS A 128 -8.76 -25.29 -5.95
N ILE A 129 -8.62 -24.56 -4.84
CA ILE A 129 -8.69 -23.10 -4.87
C ILE A 129 -7.47 -22.50 -5.56
N VAL A 130 -6.27 -23.04 -5.31
CA VAL A 130 -5.05 -22.56 -5.97
C VAL A 130 -5.11 -22.74 -7.50
N ASN A 131 -5.52 -23.92 -7.98
CA ASN A 131 -5.69 -24.16 -9.41
C ASN A 131 -6.77 -23.25 -10.02
N HIS A 132 -7.88 -23.05 -9.30
CA HIS A 132 -8.94 -22.15 -9.75
C HIS A 132 -8.43 -20.72 -9.92
N VAL A 133 -7.71 -20.17 -8.93
CA VAL A 133 -7.13 -18.83 -9.02
C VAL A 133 -6.10 -18.76 -10.15
N GLN A 134 -5.20 -19.74 -10.26
CA GLN A 134 -4.17 -19.79 -11.30
C GLN A 134 -4.75 -19.79 -12.72
N LEU A 135 -5.94 -20.37 -12.93
CA LEU A 135 -6.63 -20.34 -14.23
C LEU A 135 -7.16 -18.95 -14.60
N HIS A 136 -7.56 -18.14 -13.61
CA HIS A 136 -8.18 -16.83 -13.82
C HIS A 136 -7.20 -15.65 -13.71
N ILE A 137 -6.00 -15.86 -13.14
CA ILE A 137 -4.96 -14.82 -13.05
C ILE A 137 -4.71 -14.10 -14.38
N PRO A 138 -4.57 -14.78 -15.54
CA PRO A 138 -4.36 -14.10 -16.82
C PRO A 138 -5.44 -13.06 -17.19
N GLU A 139 -6.68 -13.23 -16.71
CA GLU A 139 -7.77 -12.29 -16.97
C GLU A 139 -7.53 -10.91 -16.32
N LEU A 140 -6.75 -10.84 -15.23
CA LEU A 140 -6.33 -9.56 -14.65
C LEU A 140 -5.36 -8.80 -15.58
N PHE A 141 -4.53 -9.52 -16.33
CA PHE A 141 -3.46 -8.97 -17.16
C PHE A 141 -3.95 -8.61 -18.56
N TYR A 142 -4.75 -9.49 -19.17
CA TYR A 142 -5.25 -9.32 -20.54
C TYR A 142 -6.68 -8.76 -20.60
N GLY A 143 -7.30 -8.56 -19.45
CA GLY A 143 -8.66 -8.04 -19.34
C GLY A 143 -8.78 -6.53 -19.51
N LYS A 144 -9.85 -5.98 -18.94
CA LYS A 144 -10.21 -4.55 -19.03
C LYS A 144 -9.58 -3.69 -17.92
N TYR A 145 -8.79 -4.30 -17.04
CA TYR A 145 -8.24 -3.63 -15.88
C TYR A 145 -7.04 -2.76 -16.28
N PRO A 146 -7.00 -1.49 -15.86
CA PRO A 146 -5.85 -0.63 -16.12
C PRO A 146 -4.64 -1.10 -15.32
N LEU A 147 -3.45 -0.81 -15.84
CA LEU A 147 -2.21 -0.91 -15.08
C LEU A 147 -2.12 0.32 -14.17
N VAL A 148 -2.02 0.10 -12.87
CA VAL A 148 -2.07 1.15 -11.85
C VAL A 148 -0.88 1.04 -10.90
N ILE A 149 -0.59 2.16 -10.22
CA ILE A 149 0.29 2.14 -9.06
C ILE A 149 -0.40 1.38 -7.93
N THR A 150 0.26 0.34 -7.46
CA THR A 150 -0.16 -0.56 -6.38
C THR A 150 0.87 -0.48 -5.26
N HIS A 151 0.43 -0.50 -3.99
CA HIS A 151 1.29 -0.30 -2.82
C HIS A 151 2.30 -1.43 -2.56
N GLY A 152 1.95 -2.68 -2.90
CA GLY A 152 2.74 -3.88 -2.60
C GLY A 152 2.39 -4.48 -1.24
N ASP A 153 2.47 -3.68 -0.17
CA ASP A 153 2.21 -4.13 1.22
C ASP A 153 1.14 -3.28 1.93
N LEU A 154 -0.09 -3.25 1.40
CA LEU A 154 -1.16 -2.41 1.95
C LEU A 154 -1.88 -3.14 3.11
N ASN A 155 -1.25 -3.13 4.28
CA ASN A 155 -1.77 -3.72 5.51
C ASN A 155 -2.17 -2.64 6.55
N GLU A 156 -2.77 -3.07 7.65
CA GLU A 156 -3.29 -2.21 8.72
C GLU A 156 -2.23 -1.32 9.39
N MET A 157 -0.95 -1.72 9.36
CA MET A 157 0.15 -0.92 9.91
C MET A 157 0.53 0.23 8.96
N ASN A 158 0.27 0.07 7.66
CA ASN A 158 0.62 1.01 6.61
C ASN A 158 -0.52 1.99 6.24
N ILE A 159 -1.63 1.93 6.96
CA ILE A 159 -2.77 2.84 6.82
C ILE A 159 -2.86 3.70 8.08
N LEU A 160 -2.70 5.02 7.92
CA LEU A 160 -2.84 6.00 8.99
C LEU A 160 -4.26 6.57 8.99
N ILE A 161 -4.84 6.69 10.17
CA ILE A 161 -6.22 7.08 10.41
C ILE A 161 -6.25 8.26 11.38
N ASP A 162 -7.20 9.15 11.16
CA ASP A 162 -7.61 10.13 12.16
C ASP A 162 -8.52 9.46 13.20
N PRO A 163 -8.11 9.35 14.48
CA PRO A 163 -8.88 8.65 15.50
C PRO A 163 -10.19 9.35 15.86
N GLU A 164 -10.38 10.63 15.51
CA GLU A 164 -11.63 11.36 15.77
C GLU A 164 -12.70 11.14 14.69
N THR A 165 -12.27 10.88 13.45
CA THR A 165 -13.16 10.81 12.28
C THR A 165 -13.20 9.45 11.58
N GLY A 166 -12.18 8.62 11.78
CA GLY A 166 -11.99 7.36 11.07
C GLY A 166 -11.53 7.50 9.62
N GLU A 167 -11.28 8.72 9.11
CA GLU A 167 -10.79 8.91 7.75
C GLU A 167 -9.30 8.55 7.63
N ILE A 168 -8.92 7.96 6.49
CA ILE A 168 -7.51 7.75 6.16
C ILE A 168 -6.83 9.10 5.94
N THR A 169 -5.80 9.37 6.71
CA THR A 169 -4.97 10.58 6.61
C THR A 169 -3.68 10.32 5.83
N GLY A 170 -3.23 9.06 5.77
CA GLY A 170 -2.01 8.70 5.05
C GLY A 170 -1.93 7.22 4.73
N ILE A 171 -1.24 6.90 3.63
CA ILE A 171 -0.80 5.55 3.29
C ILE A 171 0.71 5.62 3.14
N VAL A 172 1.41 4.74 3.83
CA VAL A 172 2.85 4.82 4.11
C VAL A 172 3.54 3.51 3.77
N ASP A 173 4.87 3.53 3.60
CA ASP A 173 5.69 2.37 3.22
C ASP A 173 5.51 1.88 1.78
N TRP A 174 5.68 2.80 0.83
CA TRP A 174 5.60 2.51 -0.61
C TRP A 174 6.84 1.78 -1.16
N ALA A 175 7.66 1.12 -0.33
CA ALA A 175 8.89 0.47 -0.75
C ALA A 175 8.64 -0.69 -1.73
N GLU A 176 7.52 -1.39 -1.57
CA GLU A 176 7.08 -2.49 -2.44
C GLU A 176 6.14 -2.04 -3.57
N ALA A 177 6.05 -0.72 -3.80
CA ALA A 177 5.13 -0.21 -4.80
C ALA A 177 5.51 -0.67 -6.21
N GLY A 178 4.50 -0.99 -7.02
CA GLY A 178 4.69 -1.50 -8.37
C GLY A 178 3.56 -1.10 -9.31
N MET A 179 3.84 -1.23 -10.61
CA MET A 179 2.83 -1.10 -11.66
C MET A 179 2.20 -2.46 -11.91
N LEU A 180 0.97 -2.68 -11.43
CA LEU A 180 0.25 -3.95 -11.50
C LEU A 180 -1.20 -3.72 -12.00
N PRO A 181 -1.91 -4.76 -12.48
CA PRO A 181 -3.33 -4.62 -12.77
C PRO A 181 -4.09 -4.15 -11.55
N PHE A 182 -5.06 -3.28 -11.77
CA PHE A 182 -6.03 -2.95 -10.74
C PHE A 182 -6.68 -4.24 -10.21
N GLY A 183 -6.60 -4.44 -8.89
CA GLY A 183 -7.04 -5.67 -8.23
C GLY A 183 -6.02 -6.22 -7.25
N PHE A 184 -4.72 -6.06 -7.53
CA PHE A 184 -3.63 -6.67 -6.74
C PHE A 184 -3.54 -6.20 -5.28
N ALA A 185 -4.06 -5.01 -4.95
CA ALA A 185 -4.12 -4.51 -3.57
C ALA A 185 -5.52 -4.54 -2.95
N LEU A 186 -6.53 -5.11 -3.63
CA LEU A 186 -7.90 -5.13 -3.09
C LEU A 186 -8.06 -6.03 -1.85
N TYR A 187 -7.09 -6.93 -1.60
CA TYR A 187 -7.02 -7.69 -0.35
C TYR A 187 -6.98 -6.79 0.90
N ALA A 188 -6.53 -5.53 0.77
CA ALA A 188 -6.51 -4.59 1.88
C ALA A 188 -7.93 -4.29 2.42
N LEU A 189 -8.96 -4.48 1.59
CA LEU A 189 -10.35 -4.36 2.05
C LEU A 189 -10.71 -5.47 3.04
N ASP A 190 -10.25 -6.70 2.81
CA ASP A 190 -10.51 -7.82 3.73
C ASP A 190 -9.86 -7.54 5.10
N HIS A 191 -8.63 -7.00 5.12
CA HIS A 191 -7.98 -6.58 6.36
C HIS A 191 -8.79 -5.54 7.16
N LEU A 192 -9.50 -4.62 6.48
CA LEU A 192 -10.34 -3.63 7.17
C LEU A 192 -11.70 -4.17 7.63
N LEU A 193 -12.19 -5.25 7.02
CA LEU A 193 -13.52 -5.79 7.29
C LEU A 193 -13.52 -6.95 8.29
N GLY A 194 -12.41 -7.66 8.46
CA GLY A 194 -12.29 -8.83 9.33
C GLY A 194 -12.61 -10.14 8.63
#